data_AF-R7Q2U3-F1
#
_entry.id   AF-R7Q2U3-F1
#
_cell.length_a   1.000
_cell.length_b   1.000
_cell.length_c   1.000
_cell.angle_alpha   90.00
_cell.angle_beta   90.00
_cell.angle_gamma   90.00
#
_symmetry.space_group_name_H-M   'P 1'
#
loop_
_entity.id
_entity.type
_entity.pdbx_description
1 polymer ?
#
loop_
_entity_poly.entity_id
_entity_poly.type
_entity_poly.pdbx_seq_one_letter_code
_entity_poly.pdbx_strand_id
1 'polypeptide(L)' 'MGRRPDPRTESTKMRIKKALLEYLCDSPFERITVKNICDSAGIDRGTFYTHYRNLSATLDEIMTRLWKKSLQGSRTTAH' A
#
# COMPACT_ATOMS: atom_id res chain seq x y z
N MET A 1 -15.98 16.71 -14.37
CA MET A 1 -16.37 16.48 -12.95
C MET A 1 -15.30 15.61 -12.29
N GLY A 2 -14.52 16.16 -11.37
CA GLY A 2 -13.53 15.37 -10.62
C GLY A 2 -14.24 14.46 -9.63
N ARG A 3 -14.21 13.15 -9.86
CA ARG A 3 -14.80 12.15 -8.96
C ARG A 3 -14.01 12.18 -7.66
N ARG A 4 -14.65 12.58 -6.55
CA ARG A 4 -14.08 12.41 -5.21
C ARG A 4 -13.69 10.94 -5.05
N PRO A 5 -12.46 10.61 -4.61
CA PRO A 5 -12.05 9.23 -4.43
C PRO A 5 -13.03 8.55 -3.47
N ASP A 6 -13.54 7.41 -3.88
CA ASP A 6 -14.49 6.66 -3.08
C ASP A 6 -13.80 6.22 -1.78
N PRO A 7 -14.37 6.52 -0.59
CA PRO A 7 -13.72 6.23 0.68
C PRO A 7 -13.48 4.72 0.87
N ARG A 8 -14.27 3.85 0.21
CA ARG A 8 -14.03 2.40 0.24
C ARG A 8 -12.76 2.06 -0.53
N THR A 9 -12.48 2.72 -1.65
CA THR A 9 -11.23 2.52 -2.41
C THR A 9 -10.00 2.81 -1.55
N GLU A 10 -9.97 3.95 -0.86
CA GLU A 10 -8.83 4.29 0.01
C GLU A 10 -8.72 3.35 1.21
N SER A 11 -9.85 2.94 1.78
CA SER A 11 -9.87 1.97 2.89
C SER A 11 -9.29 0.61 2.46
N THR A 12 -9.66 0.11 1.28
CA THR A 12 -9.16 -1.14 0.73
C THR A 12 -7.66 -1.04 0.43
N LYS A 13 -7.22 0.04 -0.22
CA LYS A 13 -5.78 0.29 -0.45
C LYS A 13 -4.98 0.32 0.85
N MET A 14 -5.52 0.93 1.91
CA MET A 14 -4.86 0.94 3.22
C MET A 14 -4.68 -0.47 3.79
N ARG A 15 -5.73 -1.32 3.73
CA ARG A 15 -5.67 -2.71 4.21
C ARG A 15 -4.63 -3.53 3.45
N ILE A 16 -4.60 -3.39 2.11
CA ILE A 16 -3.61 -4.06 1.25
C ILE A 16 -2.18 -3.65 1.64
N LYS A 17 -1.92 -2.35 1.78
CA LYS A 17 -0.58 -1.84 2.14
C LYS A 17 -0.15 -2.30 3.52
N LYS A 18 -1.06 -2.28 4.49
CA LYS A 18 -0.80 -2.73 5.85
C LYS A 18 -0.40 -4.21 5.86
N ALA A 19 -1.19 -5.06 5.21
CA ALA A 19 -0.90 -6.48 5.08
C ALA A 19 0.48 -6.72 4.44
N LEU A 20 0.82 -6.00 3.36
CA LEU A 20 2.13 -6.13 2.71
C LEU A 20 3.29 -5.75 3.64
N LEU A 21 3.16 -4.64 4.38
CA LEU A 21 4.18 -4.22 5.35
C LEU A 21 4.34 -5.22 6.50
N GLU A 22 3.23 -5.79 7.00
CA GLU A 22 3.26 -6.81 8.06
C GLU A 22 4.02 -8.07 7.58
N TYR A 23 3.79 -8.53 6.35
CA TYR A 23 4.55 -9.65 5.79
C TYR A 23 6.03 -9.32 5.55
N LEU A 24 6.35 -8.09 5.13
CA LEU A 24 7.73 -7.64 4.91
C LEU A 24 8.56 -7.59 6.20
N CYS A 25 7.91 -7.48 7.37
CA CYS A 25 8.61 -7.55 8.65
C CYS A 25 9.12 -8.95 8.98
N ASP A 26 8.49 -10.00 8.45
CA ASP A 26 8.76 -11.40 8.81
C ASP A 26 9.41 -12.20 7.68
N SER A 27 9.16 -11.82 6.42
CA SER A 27 9.56 -12.59 5.25
C SER A 27 10.11 -11.72 4.12
N PRO A 28 11.08 -12.24 3.33
CA PRO A 28 11.59 -11.55 2.16
C PRO A 28 10.49 -11.39 1.11
N PHE A 29 10.52 -10.27 0.38
CA PHE A 29 9.50 -9.89 -0.60
C PHE A 29 9.19 -10.99 -1.64
N GLU A 30 10.22 -11.71 -2.10
CA GLU A 30 10.09 -12.77 -3.11
C GLU A 30 9.22 -13.96 -2.65
N ARG A 31 9.05 -14.15 -1.34
CA ARG A 31 8.18 -15.20 -0.77
C ARG A 31 6.75 -14.74 -0.56
N ILE A 32 6.47 -13.44 -0.65
CA ILE A 32 5.14 -12.88 -0.44
C ILE A 32 4.33 -13.06 -1.72
N THR A 33 3.09 -13.56 -1.59
CA THR A 33 2.19 -13.72 -2.73
C THR A 33 0.95 -12.84 -2.61
N VAL A 34 0.31 -12.53 -3.74
CA VAL A 34 -0.98 -11.82 -3.77
C VAL A 34 -2.02 -12.54 -2.90
N LYS A 35 -1.98 -13.89 -2.84
CA LYS A 35 -2.87 -14.68 -1.97
C LYS A 35 -2.67 -14.35 -0.49
N ASN A 36 -1.43 -14.31 -0.01
CA ASN A 36 -1.10 -13.97 1.38
C ASN A 36 -1.67 -12.59 1.77
N ILE A 37 -1.52 -11.63 0.86
CA ILE A 37 -2.00 -10.25 1.09
C ILE A 37 -3.52 -10.19 1.07
N CYS A 38 -4.18 -10.88 0.14
CA CYS A 38 -5.64 -10.91 0.06
C CYS A 38 -6.27 -11.54 1.31
N ASP A 39 -5.70 -12.64 1.78
CA ASP A 39 -6.14 -13.36 2.98
C ASP A 39 -6.02 -12.46 4.23
N SER A 40 -4.84 -11.87 4.46
CA SER A 40 -4.62 -10.95 5.58
C SER A 40 -5.46 -9.67 5.51
N ALA A 41 -5.64 -9.10 4.32
CA ALA A 41 -6.47 -7.90 4.14
C ALA A 41 -7.98 -8.16 4.19
N GLY A 42 -8.41 -9.43 4.12
CA GLY A 42 -9.81 -9.84 4.08
C GLY A 42 -10.52 -9.40 2.79
N ILE A 43 -9.86 -9.58 1.65
CA ILE A 43 -10.39 -9.21 0.31
C ILE A 43 -10.21 -10.35 -0.69
N ASP A 44 -10.97 -10.32 -1.78
CA ASP A 44 -10.73 -11.21 -2.92
C ASP A 44 -9.62 -10.68 -3.84
N ARG A 45 -9.02 -11.58 -4.63
CA ARG A 45 -8.00 -11.25 -5.64
C ARG A 45 -8.52 -10.26 -6.68
N GLY A 46 -9.77 -10.36 -7.11
CA GLY A 46 -10.38 -9.41 -8.05
C GLY A 46 -10.39 -7.98 -7.49
N THR A 47 -10.65 -7.85 -6.18
CA THR A 47 -10.57 -6.56 -5.49
C THR A 47 -9.13 -6.04 -5.44
N PHE A 48 -8.14 -6.91 -5.17
CA PHE A 48 -6.73 -6.52 -5.24
C PHE A 48 -6.37 -5.97 -6.64
N TYR A 49 -6.73 -6.70 -7.70
CA TYR A 49 -6.39 -6.31 -9.07
C TYR A 49 -7.14 -5.07 -9.58
N THR A 50 -8.22 -4.66 -8.91
CA THR A 50 -8.89 -3.37 -9.15
C THR A 50 -8.02 -2.18 -8.71
N HIS A 51 -7.08 -2.41 -7.78
CA HIS A 51 -6.23 -1.36 -7.21
C HIS A 51 -4.77 -1.46 -7.64
N TYR A 52 -4.22 -2.68 -7.77
CA TYR A 52 -2.81 -2.91 -8.05
C TYR A 52 -2.61 -4.04 -9.06
N ARG A 53 -1.64 -3.88 -9.97
CA ARG A 53 -1.31 -4.91 -10.95
C ARG A 53 -0.56 -6.09 -10.33
N ASN A 54 0.26 -5.83 -9.31
CA ASN A 54 1.08 -6.82 -8.61
C ASN A 54 1.59 -6.24 -7.27
N LEU A 55 2.30 -7.07 -6.51
CA LEU A 55 2.90 -6.66 -5.24
C LEU A 55 3.94 -5.56 -5.39
N SER A 56 4.73 -5.57 -6.47
CA SER A 56 5.78 -4.57 -6.69
C SER A 56 5.20 -3.17 -6.89
N ALA A 57 4.09 -3.05 -7.63
CA ALA A 57 3.37 -1.79 -7.79
C ALA A 57 2.78 -1.29 -6.45
N THR A 58 2.36 -2.22 -5.58
CA THR A 58 1.88 -1.88 -4.23
C THR A 58 3.02 -1.33 -3.39
N LEU A 59 4.18 -2.01 -3.42
CA LEU A 59 5.38 -1.60 -2.69
C LEU A 59 5.91 -0.25 -3.19
N ASP A 60 5.95 -0.03 -4.50
CA ASP A 60 6.36 1.24 -5.10
C ASP A 60 5.50 2.42 -4.61
N GLU A 61 4.17 2.24 -4.55
CA GLU A 61 3.27 3.27 -4.04
C GLU A 61 3.51 3.56 -2.54
N ILE A 62 3.82 2.53 -1.74
CA ILE A 62 4.19 2.69 -0.33
C ILE A 62 5.50 3.48 -0.22
N MET A 63 6.54 3.06 -0.95
CA MET A 63 7.86 3.69 -0.93
C MET A 63 7.77 5.14 -1.38
N THR A 64 7.15 5.41 -2.52
CA THR A 64 6.91 6.77 -3.02
C THR A 64 6.24 7.65 -1.97
N ARG A 65 5.22 7.13 -1.26
CA ARG A 65 4.54 7.87 -0.19
C ARG A 65 5.46 8.15 1.00
N LEU A 66 6.26 7.18 1.44
CA LEU A 66 7.20 7.34 2.55
C LEU A 66 8.33 8.32 2.21
N TRP A 67 8.88 8.22 1.00
CA TRP A 67 9.91 9.12 0.49
C TRP A 67 9.40 10.54 0.43
N LYS A 68 8.19 10.74 -0.13
CA LYS A 68 7.55 12.05 -0.14
C LYS A 68 7.35 12.60 1.27
N LYS A 69 6.98 11.77 2.24
CA LYS A 69 6.85 12.18 3.65
C LYS A 69 8.19 12.60 4.26
N SER A 70 9.27 11.87 3.96
CA SER A 70 10.62 12.18 4.43
C SER A 70 11.15 13.51 3.86
N LEU A 71 10.98 13.73 2.55
CA LEU A 71 11.41 14.97 1.87
C LEU A 71 10.67 16.23 2.35
N GLN A 72 9.46 16.07 2.87
CA GLN A 72 8.68 17.17 3.47
C GLN A 72 9.15 17.51 4.89
N GLY A 73 9.87 16.61 5.56
CA GLY A 73 10.38 16.79 6.92
C GLY A 73 11.61 17.69 7.04
N SER A 74 12.35 17.95 5.96
CA SER A 74 13.58 18.76 6.00
C SER A 74 13.36 20.28 5.90
N ARG A 75 12.12 20.78 6.08
CA ARG A 75 11.80 22.23 6.00
C ARG A 75 11.15 22.81 7.27
N THR A 76 11.16 22.13 8.41
CA THR A 76 10.38 22.59 9.58
C THR A 76 11.06 22.43 10.94
N THR A 77 12.29 22.93 11.05
CA THR A 77 12.86 23.36 12.35
C THR A 77 13.76 24.57 12.10
N ALA A 78 13.12 25.74 11.98
CA ALA A 78 13.74 27.05 12.10
C ALA A 78 12.77 27.95 12.88
N HIS A 79 12.64 27.70 14.18
CA HIS A 79 12.46 28.72 15.22
C HIS A 79 12.72 28.09 16.59
#